data_AF-A0A7C5HAK3-F1
#
_entry.id   AF-A0A7C5HAK3-F1
#
_cell.length_a   1.000
_cell.length_b   1.000
_cell.length_c   1.000
_cell.angle_alpha   90.00
_cell.angle_beta   90.00
_cell.angle_gamma   90.00
#
_symmetry.space_group_name_H-M   'P 1'
#
loop_
_entity.id
_entity.type
_entity.pdbx_description
1 polymer ?
#
loop_
_entity_poly.entity_id
_entity_poly.type
_entity_poly.pdbx_seq_one_letter_code
_entity_poly.pdbx_strand_id
1 'polypeptide(L)'
;MKRSYMLTLFAMTASFGFLGCGSSSSSSGITNVPAANTVAADATTAAPDANVPTIAISGKAIDPELVGAAVCLDLNVNGQCDEGEPLVATGSNGEFALSLTEEQVAGGYPLIATGGIDRESGMAFLGTLMAWVDSNYPAYNITPLTTLLYQEMVLSASSSAAEAQDLMQKTQTILDLSVDEMLADIIALANTGNESAMKRALILEKSAEAIYPGSTLTFYQALAATIVSAADTDTLESLILQLAQPQMRDDLSTLIRTIGASVQTNSYALAAEARATAESLGIDQQSLLGEEPGAEPQAPDVPQAPDMPDTPEVPDTPDMPQTPSVPDMPGTPGM
;
A
#
# COMPACT_ATOMS: atom_id res chain seq x y z
N MET A 1 -14.18 -4.65 24.39
CA MET A 1 -13.51 -4.65 25.71
C MET A 1 -12.08 -5.14 25.52
N LYS A 2 -11.12 -4.24 25.70
CA LYS A 2 -9.72 -4.48 26.12
C LYS A 2 -8.82 -5.34 25.19
N ARG A 3 -8.38 -4.77 24.07
CA ARG A 3 -7.09 -5.11 23.40
C ARG A 3 -5.86 -4.42 24.05
N SER A 4 -6.12 -3.56 25.04
CA SER A 4 -5.12 -2.68 25.69
C SER A 4 -4.12 -3.37 26.64
N TYR A 5 -4.00 -4.70 26.67
CA TYR A 5 -3.22 -5.43 27.69
C TYR A 5 -1.92 -6.10 27.23
N MET A 6 -1.60 -6.13 25.92
CA MET A 6 -0.32 -6.72 25.48
C MET A 6 0.85 -5.73 25.48
N LEU A 7 0.58 -4.42 25.45
CA LEU A 7 1.58 -3.37 25.24
C LEU A 7 2.03 -2.71 26.56
N THR A 8 2.54 -3.52 27.48
CA THR A 8 3.35 -3.01 28.60
C THR A 8 4.58 -3.86 28.75
N LEU A 9 5.26 -4.09 27.63
CA LEU A 9 6.53 -4.78 27.60
C LEU A 9 7.57 -3.83 27.03
N PHE A 10 8.63 -3.60 27.80
CA PHE A 10 9.73 -2.67 27.52
C PHE A 10 9.49 -1.20 27.91
N ALA A 11 9.37 -0.96 29.22
CA ALA A 11 9.88 0.27 29.83
C ALA A 11 11.02 -0.08 30.79
N MET A 12 12.25 -0.21 30.28
CA MET A 12 13.44 -0.08 31.15
C MET A 12 13.71 1.41 31.38
N THR A 13 13.39 1.85 32.59
CA THR A 13 13.52 3.22 33.07
C THR A 13 14.98 3.68 33.11
N ALA A 14 15.34 4.67 32.29
CA ALA A 14 16.45 5.57 32.54
C ALA A 14 15.90 6.95 32.90
N SER A 15 15.72 7.19 34.20
CA SER A 15 15.30 8.48 34.74
C SER A 15 16.40 9.52 34.55
N PHE A 16 16.15 10.52 33.70
CA PHE A 16 16.85 11.82 33.79
C PHE A 16 15.81 12.91 33.91
N GLY A 17 15.72 13.48 35.11
CA GLY A 17 14.93 14.66 35.38
C GLY A 17 15.58 15.90 34.79
N PHE A 18 14.78 16.72 34.13
CA PHE A 18 15.07 18.15 34.04
C PHE A 18 13.81 18.95 34.35
N LEU A 19 13.91 19.69 35.46
CA LEU A 19 13.07 20.83 35.79
C LEU A 19 13.28 21.92 34.74
N GLY A 20 12.19 22.38 34.12
CA GLY A 20 12.16 23.56 33.27
C GLY A 20 10.83 24.29 33.45
N CYS A 21 10.88 25.39 34.20
CA CYS A 21 9.75 26.23 34.60
C CYS A 21 9.79 27.57 33.85
N GLY A 22 8.61 28.09 33.49
CA GLY A 22 8.35 29.51 33.16
C GLY A 22 8.28 29.83 31.66
N SER A 23 7.45 30.75 31.17
CA SER A 23 6.46 31.63 31.78
C SER A 23 5.60 32.26 30.67
N SER A 24 4.37 32.63 31.03
CA SER A 24 3.38 33.37 30.27
C SER A 24 3.73 34.84 30.00
N SER A 25 3.13 35.43 28.96
CA SER A 25 2.62 36.82 29.00
C SER A 25 1.58 37.09 27.90
N SER A 26 0.51 37.76 28.31
CA SER A 26 -0.67 38.16 27.52
C SER A 26 -0.54 39.61 27.03
N SER A 27 -1.20 39.99 25.93
CA SER A 27 -1.84 41.32 25.84
C SER A 27 -2.90 41.40 24.74
N SER A 28 -3.96 42.16 25.06
CA SER A 28 -5.25 42.28 24.40
C SER A 28 -5.28 43.27 23.23
N GLY A 29 -6.25 43.12 22.33
CA GLY A 29 -6.61 44.14 21.35
C GLY A 29 -8.01 43.89 20.75
N ILE A 30 -9.03 44.47 21.37
CA ILE A 30 -10.43 44.46 20.92
C ILE A 30 -10.64 45.69 20.01
N THR A 31 -11.26 45.55 18.84
CA THR A 31 -12.25 46.53 18.34
C THR A 31 -13.28 45.86 17.43
N ASN A 32 -14.55 46.08 17.77
CA ASN A 32 -15.77 45.70 17.04
C ASN A 32 -16.00 46.56 15.80
N VAL A 33 -16.60 45.99 14.75
CA VAL A 33 -17.41 46.69 13.73
C VAL A 33 -18.66 45.83 13.41
N PRO A 34 -19.88 46.41 13.30
CA PRO A 34 -21.14 45.65 13.22
C PRO A 34 -21.61 45.31 11.79
N ALA A 35 -22.63 44.46 11.74
CA ALA A 35 -23.15 43.67 10.62
C ALA A 35 -24.06 44.37 9.58
N ALA A 36 -24.14 43.79 8.38
CA ALA A 36 -25.33 43.64 7.52
C ALA A 36 -25.03 42.59 6.42
N ASN A 37 -25.58 41.37 6.50
CA ASN A 37 -26.81 40.85 5.85
C ASN A 37 -26.64 40.40 4.38
N THR A 38 -26.72 39.07 4.13
CA THR A 38 -27.63 38.42 3.15
C THR A 38 -27.52 36.89 3.23
N VAL A 39 -28.55 36.22 2.71
CA VAL A 39 -29.09 34.91 3.09
C VAL A 39 -28.58 33.77 2.20
N ALA A 40 -28.38 32.59 2.82
CA ALA A 40 -28.46 31.21 2.32
C ALA A 40 -27.75 30.81 1.02
N ALA A 41 -26.71 29.99 1.18
CA ALA A 41 -26.50 28.80 0.36
C ALA A 41 -26.29 27.61 1.32
N ASP A 42 -27.27 26.72 1.32
CA ASP A 42 -27.25 25.41 1.97
C ASP A 42 -26.29 24.51 1.19
N ALA A 43 -25.16 24.18 1.80
CA ALA A 43 -24.24 23.14 1.36
C ALA A 43 -23.64 22.52 2.61
N THR A 44 -24.33 21.53 3.15
CA THR A 44 -23.84 20.61 4.16
C THR A 44 -22.72 19.76 3.56
N THR A 45 -21.50 20.29 3.55
CA THR A 45 -20.27 19.50 3.64
C THR A 45 -19.60 19.95 4.92
N ALA A 46 -19.84 19.21 6.01
CA ALA A 46 -19.15 19.44 7.26
C ALA A 46 -17.65 19.31 7.00
N ALA A 47 -16.93 20.43 7.02
CA ALA A 47 -15.49 20.43 7.14
C ALA A 47 -15.13 19.67 8.43
N PRO A 48 -14.07 18.84 8.43
CA PRO A 48 -13.63 18.19 9.66
C PRO A 48 -13.37 19.27 10.72
N ASP A 49 -13.88 19.06 11.93
CA ASP A 49 -13.82 20.01 13.03
C ASP A 49 -12.35 20.34 13.32
N ALA A 50 -11.92 21.55 12.96
CA ALA A 50 -10.54 22.02 13.01
C ALA A 50 -9.97 22.17 14.45
N ASN A 51 -10.66 21.62 15.45
CA ASN A 51 -10.34 21.71 16.87
C ASN A 51 -10.05 20.38 17.55
N VAL A 52 -10.02 19.24 16.83
CA VAL A 52 -9.57 17.98 17.44
C VAL A 52 -8.04 18.00 17.54
N PRO A 53 -7.45 17.91 18.75
CA PRO A 53 -6.00 17.88 18.89
C PRO A 53 -5.44 16.63 18.20
N THR A 54 -4.40 16.82 17.41
CA THR A 54 -3.71 15.75 16.69
C THR A 54 -2.29 15.56 17.20
N ILE A 55 -1.84 14.32 17.23
CA ILE A 55 -0.49 13.84 17.48
C ILE A 55 0.15 13.57 16.12
N ALA A 56 1.32 14.17 15.89
CA ALA A 56 2.10 13.87 14.70
C ALA A 56 2.93 12.60 14.93
N ILE A 57 2.76 11.61 14.05
CA ILE A 57 3.62 10.44 13.95
C ILE A 57 4.44 10.53 12.67
N SER A 58 5.62 9.93 12.65
CA SER A 58 6.51 9.95 11.47
C SER A 58 7.31 8.67 11.34
N GLY A 59 7.79 8.41 10.13
CA GLY A 59 8.62 7.26 9.82
C GLY A 59 9.01 7.23 8.34
N LYS A 60 9.42 6.06 7.86
CA LYS A 60 9.70 5.80 6.45
C LYS A 60 9.04 4.52 5.96
N ALA A 61 8.61 4.49 4.70
CA ALA A 61 8.31 3.24 4.00
C ALA A 61 9.56 2.76 3.24
N ILE A 62 10.02 1.54 3.53
CA ILE A 62 11.31 1.02 3.07
C ILE A 62 11.16 -0.39 2.51
N ASP A 63 11.31 -0.47 1.20
CA ASP A 63 11.55 -1.62 0.34
C ASP A 63 12.34 -1.22 -0.94
N PRO A 64 13.67 -1.00 -0.78
CA PRO A 64 14.25 0.34 -0.57
C PRO A 64 13.30 1.55 -0.49
N GLU A 65 13.76 2.80 -0.32
CA GLU A 65 12.81 3.89 -0.02
C GLU A 65 11.68 4.02 -1.07
N LEU A 66 10.42 3.88 -0.62
CA LEU A 66 9.26 3.93 -1.50
C LEU A 66 8.85 5.39 -1.70
N VAL A 67 8.99 5.91 -2.91
CA VAL A 67 8.72 7.32 -3.25
C VAL A 67 7.30 7.48 -3.77
N GLY A 68 6.54 8.41 -3.18
CA GLY A 68 5.15 8.68 -3.55
C GLY A 68 4.17 7.54 -3.22
N ALA A 69 4.56 6.62 -2.33
CA ALA A 69 3.69 5.56 -1.82
C ALA A 69 2.61 6.16 -0.91
N ALA A 70 1.42 5.57 -0.92
CA ALA A 70 0.37 5.91 0.02
C ALA A 70 0.67 5.24 1.37
N VAL A 71 0.71 6.05 2.43
CA VAL A 71 0.78 5.58 3.82
C VAL A 71 -0.50 5.97 4.53
N CYS A 72 -1.25 5.00 5.04
CA CYS A 72 -2.49 5.23 5.76
C CYS A 72 -2.54 4.48 7.10
N LEU A 73 -3.38 4.97 8.02
CA LEU A 73 -3.77 4.23 9.21
C LEU A 73 -5.04 3.44 8.91
N ASP A 74 -4.95 2.12 8.81
CA ASP A 74 -6.07 1.24 8.45
C ASP A 74 -6.98 1.03 9.67
N LEU A 75 -8.07 1.79 9.71
CA LEU A 75 -9.01 1.87 10.83
C LEU A 75 -9.98 0.70 10.86
N ASN A 76 -10.22 0.04 9.72
CA ASN A 76 -11.15 -1.07 9.62
C ASN A 76 -10.45 -2.45 9.59
N VAL A 77 -9.11 -2.45 9.50
CA VAL A 77 -8.22 -3.61 9.52
C VAL A 77 -8.47 -4.54 8.33
N ASN A 78 -8.73 -3.99 7.15
CA ASN A 78 -8.95 -4.76 5.93
C ASN A 78 -7.69 -4.89 5.05
N GLY A 79 -6.59 -4.24 5.43
CA GLY A 79 -5.33 -4.28 4.68
C GLY A 79 -5.27 -3.33 3.48
N GLN A 80 -6.18 -2.36 3.37
CA GLN A 80 -6.25 -1.40 2.28
C GLN A 80 -6.34 0.03 2.82
N CYS A 81 -5.97 1.01 1.99
CA CYS A 81 -6.19 2.41 2.32
C CYS A 81 -7.54 2.87 1.77
N ASP A 82 -8.50 3.09 2.65
CA ASP A 82 -9.88 3.41 2.31
C ASP A 82 -10.24 4.90 2.44
N GLU A 83 -11.38 5.28 1.85
CA GLU A 83 -11.96 6.60 2.05
C GLU A 83 -12.29 6.83 3.53
N GLY A 84 -11.80 7.95 4.09
CA GLY A 84 -12.00 8.31 5.49
C GLY A 84 -10.87 7.89 6.43
N GLU A 85 -9.87 7.18 5.93
CA GLU A 85 -8.67 6.85 6.70
C GLU A 85 -7.61 7.96 6.60
N PRO A 86 -6.90 8.28 7.71
CA PRO A 86 -5.78 9.20 7.66
C PRO A 86 -4.73 8.71 6.67
N LEU A 87 -4.43 9.50 5.64
CA LEU A 87 -3.55 9.12 4.54
C LEU A 87 -2.56 10.25 4.19
N VAL A 88 -1.34 9.87 3.84
CA VAL A 88 -0.29 10.76 3.32
C VAL A 88 0.52 10.05 2.24
N ALA A 89 1.14 10.80 1.33
CA ALA A 89 2.11 10.24 0.39
C ALA A 89 3.54 10.38 0.92
N THR A 90 4.39 9.39 0.67
CA THR A 90 5.81 9.44 1.06
C THR A 90 6.61 10.43 0.21
N GLY A 91 7.65 11.01 0.82
CA GLY A 91 8.62 11.89 0.16
C GLY A 91 9.70 11.16 -0.62
N SER A 92 10.72 11.90 -1.05
CA SER A 92 11.80 11.39 -1.92
C SER A 92 12.77 10.40 -1.24
N ASN A 93 12.75 10.32 0.09
CA ASN A 93 13.50 9.33 0.86
C ASN A 93 12.55 8.42 1.66
N GLY A 94 11.34 8.19 1.13
CA GLY A 94 10.34 7.32 1.74
C GLY A 94 9.71 7.87 3.02
N GLU A 95 10.08 9.09 3.45
CA GLU A 95 9.61 9.69 4.68
C GLU A 95 8.13 10.07 4.63
N PHE A 96 7.43 9.89 5.74
CA PHE A 96 6.05 10.35 5.92
C PHE A 96 5.84 10.97 7.30
N ALA A 97 4.83 11.83 7.40
CA ALA A 97 4.33 12.35 8.67
C ALA A 97 2.80 12.39 8.61
N LEU A 98 2.14 11.76 9.59
CA LEU A 98 0.69 11.63 9.67
C LEU A 98 0.18 12.27 10.96
N SER A 99 -0.90 13.04 10.86
CA SER A 99 -1.54 13.66 12.03
C SER A 99 -2.74 12.82 12.45
N LEU A 100 -2.66 12.26 13.65
CA LEU A 100 -3.65 11.31 14.19
C LEU A 100 -4.29 11.84 15.46
N THR A 101 -5.52 11.46 15.75
CA THR A 101 -6.14 11.75 17.06
C THR A 101 -5.56 10.83 18.14
N GLU A 102 -5.72 11.20 19.42
CA GLU A 102 -5.30 10.35 20.54
C GLU A 102 -6.00 8.97 20.51
N GLU A 103 -7.28 8.93 20.11
CA GLU A 103 -8.03 7.69 19.94
C GLU A 103 -7.45 6.81 18.82
N GLN A 104 -7.05 7.41 17.71
CA GLN A 104 -6.42 6.68 16.60
C GLN A 104 -5.08 6.07 17.00
N VAL A 105 -4.24 6.82 17.72
CA VAL A 105 -2.95 6.31 18.25
C VAL A 105 -3.18 5.19 19.27
N ALA A 106 -4.18 5.33 20.15
CA ALA A 106 -4.48 4.32 21.17
C ALA A 106 -5.27 3.10 20.63
N GLY A 107 -5.77 3.17 19.39
CA GLY A 107 -6.66 2.16 18.80
C GLY A 107 -5.98 0.87 18.39
N GLY A 108 -4.64 0.87 18.26
CA GLY A 108 -3.86 -0.30 17.84
C GLY A 108 -4.08 -0.66 16.37
N TYR A 109 -4.32 0.33 15.53
CA TYR A 109 -4.46 0.19 14.08
C TYR A 109 -3.09 0.11 13.40
N PRO A 110 -2.93 -0.70 12.33
CA PRO A 110 -1.70 -0.72 11.56
C PRO A 110 -1.56 0.51 10.67
N LEU A 111 -0.32 0.91 10.44
CA LEU A 111 0.05 1.66 9.25
C LEU A 111 0.21 0.70 8.10
N ILE A 112 -0.23 1.13 6.93
CA ILE A 112 -0.07 0.42 5.65
C ILE A 112 0.68 1.31 4.68
N ALA A 113 1.65 0.74 3.95
CA ALA A 113 2.26 1.36 2.78
C ALA A 113 1.93 0.56 1.51
N THR A 114 1.42 1.24 0.47
CA THR A 114 1.10 0.66 -0.84
C THR A 114 1.45 1.60 -1.98
N GLY A 115 1.71 1.03 -3.16
CA GLY A 115 2.06 1.77 -4.37
C GLY A 115 3.36 2.56 -4.24
N GLY A 116 3.52 3.58 -5.10
CA GLY A 116 4.76 4.34 -5.19
C GLY A 116 5.83 3.64 -6.04
N ILE A 117 7.02 4.23 -6.03
CA ILE A 117 8.18 3.76 -6.80
C ILE A 117 9.30 3.39 -5.83
N ASP A 118 9.84 2.18 -5.95
CA ASP A 118 11.08 1.79 -5.27
C ASP A 118 12.23 2.62 -5.84
N ARG A 119 12.93 3.34 -4.97
CA ARG A 119 14.00 4.27 -5.36
C ARG A 119 15.25 3.59 -5.90
N GLU A 120 15.58 2.37 -5.50
CA GLU A 120 16.72 1.63 -6.06
C GLU A 120 16.42 1.22 -7.49
N SER A 121 15.29 0.53 -7.68
CA SER A 121 14.96 -0.10 -8.96
C SER A 121 14.32 0.86 -9.95
N GLY A 122 13.66 1.91 -9.46
CA GLY A 122 12.82 2.81 -10.26
C GLY A 122 11.51 2.15 -10.71
N MET A 123 11.18 0.97 -10.17
CA MET A 123 9.98 0.21 -10.53
C MET A 123 8.82 0.52 -9.58
N ALA A 124 7.60 0.26 -10.05
CA ALA A 124 6.42 0.36 -9.21
C ALA A 124 6.46 -0.70 -8.10
N PHE A 125 6.21 -0.28 -6.86
CA PHE A 125 6.02 -1.21 -5.75
C PHE A 125 4.62 -1.83 -5.82
N LEU A 126 4.56 -3.16 -5.96
CA LEU A 126 3.32 -3.92 -6.14
C LEU A 126 2.84 -4.63 -4.87
N GLY A 127 3.54 -4.45 -3.76
CA GLY A 127 3.24 -5.12 -2.50
C GLY A 127 2.39 -4.29 -1.53
N THR A 128 2.28 -4.81 -0.32
CA THR A 128 1.71 -4.11 0.83
C THR A 128 2.62 -4.36 2.04
N LEU A 129 3.07 -3.29 2.67
CA LEU A 129 3.86 -3.36 3.90
C LEU A 129 3.08 -2.77 5.06
N MET A 130 3.36 -3.26 6.26
CA MET A 130 2.67 -2.89 7.47
C MET A 130 3.63 -2.58 8.61
N ALA A 131 3.20 -1.71 9.52
CA ALA A 131 3.82 -1.51 10.82
C ALA A 131 2.73 -1.26 11.85
N TRP A 132 2.96 -1.58 13.12
CA TRP A 132 2.02 -1.21 14.17
C TRP A 132 2.31 0.20 14.69
N VAL A 133 1.27 0.89 15.15
CA VAL A 133 1.41 2.14 15.90
C VAL A 133 1.41 1.85 17.40
N ASP A 134 2.42 2.37 18.09
CA ASP A 134 2.58 2.30 19.54
C ASP A 134 3.24 3.57 20.05
N SER A 135 2.63 4.18 21.06
CA SER A 135 3.07 5.45 21.67
C SER A 135 4.46 5.39 22.30
N ASN A 136 5.05 4.20 22.48
CA ASN A 136 6.39 4.04 23.04
C ASN A 136 7.54 4.22 22.03
N TYR A 137 7.25 4.27 20.73
CA TYR A 137 8.28 4.38 19.69
C TYR A 137 8.27 5.76 19.01
N PRO A 138 9.46 6.38 18.80
CA PRO A 138 9.55 7.71 18.23
C PRO A 138 9.42 7.74 16.70
N ALA A 139 9.55 6.60 16.03
CA ALA A 139 9.45 6.48 14.58
C ALA A 139 8.82 5.14 14.18
N TYR A 140 8.00 5.16 13.13
CA TYR A 140 7.26 4.00 12.63
C TYR A 140 7.74 3.65 11.22
N ASN A 141 8.83 2.90 11.12
CA ASN A 141 9.30 2.43 9.82
C ASN A 141 8.42 1.28 9.33
N ILE A 142 7.97 1.36 8.09
CA ILE A 142 7.15 0.37 7.41
C ILE A 142 8.07 -0.41 6.47
N THR A 143 8.42 -1.63 6.84
CA THR A 143 9.41 -2.48 6.15
C THR A 143 8.90 -3.92 6.02
N PRO A 144 9.54 -4.78 5.21
CA PRO A 144 9.32 -6.22 5.24
C PRO A 144 9.39 -6.84 6.65
N LEU A 145 10.29 -6.36 7.52
CA LEU A 145 10.46 -6.87 8.88
C LEU A 145 9.30 -6.46 9.79
N THR A 146 8.90 -5.18 9.76
CA THR A 146 7.76 -4.73 10.57
C THR A 146 6.45 -5.34 10.09
N THR A 147 6.36 -5.68 8.80
CA THR A 147 5.21 -6.38 8.23
C THR A 147 5.09 -7.78 8.83
N LEU A 148 6.19 -8.54 8.88
CA LEU A 148 6.22 -9.85 9.53
C LEU A 148 5.85 -9.76 11.01
N LEU A 149 6.45 -8.82 11.76
CA LEU A 149 6.15 -8.60 13.17
C LEU A 149 4.68 -8.24 13.41
N TYR A 150 4.09 -7.43 12.53
CA TYR A 150 2.67 -7.10 12.60
C TYR A 150 1.80 -8.36 12.42
N GLN A 151 2.11 -9.23 11.46
CA GLN A 151 1.35 -10.48 11.26
C GLN A 151 1.45 -11.41 12.47
N GLU A 152 2.62 -11.50 13.11
CA GLU A 152 2.79 -12.28 14.34
C GLU A 152 2.00 -11.70 15.52
N MET A 153 1.93 -10.37 15.63
CA MET A 153 1.10 -9.70 16.62
C MET A 153 -0.38 -10.02 16.40
N VAL A 154 -0.85 -10.03 15.14
CA VAL A 154 -2.23 -10.41 14.81
C VAL A 154 -2.52 -11.85 15.22
N LEU A 155 -1.60 -12.78 14.96
CA LEU A 155 -1.74 -14.19 15.36
C LEU A 155 -1.74 -14.38 16.87
N SER A 156 -0.94 -13.60 17.59
CA SER A 156 -0.80 -13.68 19.06
C SER A 156 -1.78 -12.80 19.83
N ALA A 157 -2.70 -12.09 19.17
CA ALA A 157 -3.62 -11.16 19.81
C ALA A 157 -4.54 -11.79 20.88
N SER A 158 -4.79 -13.10 20.80
CA SER A 158 -5.55 -13.87 21.80
C SER A 158 -4.68 -14.67 22.77
N SER A 159 -3.35 -14.62 22.60
CA SER A 159 -2.39 -15.36 23.40
C SER A 159 -2.05 -14.62 24.70
N SER A 160 -1.44 -15.32 25.64
CA SER A 160 -0.89 -14.71 26.85
C SER A 160 0.35 -13.86 26.53
N ALA A 161 0.66 -12.91 27.41
CA ALA A 161 1.87 -12.09 27.27
C ALA A 161 3.16 -12.93 27.23
N ALA A 162 3.20 -14.08 27.91
CA ALA A 162 4.34 -14.99 27.89
C ALA A 162 4.50 -15.70 26.54
N GLU A 163 3.39 -16.15 25.93
CA GLU A 163 3.41 -16.77 24.60
C GLU A 163 3.79 -15.77 23.51
N ALA A 164 3.33 -14.52 23.62
CA ALA A 164 3.73 -13.47 22.69
C ALA A 164 5.22 -13.11 22.82
N GLN A 165 5.76 -13.13 24.04
CA GLN A 165 7.21 -12.97 24.28
C GLN A 165 8.03 -14.10 23.68
N ASP A 166 7.58 -15.34 23.86
CA ASP A 166 8.22 -16.52 23.31
C ASP A 166 8.25 -16.47 21.78
N LEU A 167 7.12 -16.11 21.15
CA LEU A 167 7.04 -15.90 19.71
C LEU A 167 8.03 -14.82 19.25
N MET A 168 8.07 -13.66 19.93
CA MET A 168 9.01 -12.60 19.58
C MET A 168 10.47 -13.08 19.69
N GLN A 169 10.84 -13.78 20.76
CA GLN A 169 12.20 -14.33 20.94
C GLN A 169 12.55 -15.35 19.86
N LYS A 170 11.58 -16.15 19.46
CA LYS A 170 11.72 -17.12 18.37
C LYS A 170 11.97 -16.42 17.03
N THR A 171 11.21 -15.36 16.73
CA THR A 171 11.38 -14.55 15.54
C THR A 171 12.75 -13.87 15.51
N GLN A 172 13.19 -13.29 16.64
CA GLN A 172 14.54 -12.76 16.78
C GLN A 172 15.62 -13.80 16.49
N THR A 173 15.43 -15.04 16.95
CA THR A 173 16.37 -16.14 16.73
C THR A 173 16.40 -16.58 15.27
N ILE A 174 15.23 -16.71 14.63
CA ILE A 174 15.10 -17.12 13.23
C ILE A 174 15.69 -16.08 12.28
N LEU A 175 15.44 -14.80 12.57
CA LEU A 175 15.96 -13.69 11.78
C LEU A 175 17.41 -13.33 12.14
N ASP A 176 17.89 -13.76 13.30
CA ASP A 176 19.17 -13.32 13.88
C ASP A 176 19.23 -11.79 13.98
N LEU A 177 18.16 -11.19 14.54
CA LEU A 177 18.00 -9.75 14.71
C LEU A 177 17.42 -9.41 16.09
N SER A 178 17.83 -8.27 16.63
CA SER A 178 17.14 -7.65 17.75
C SER A 178 15.82 -7.01 17.31
N VAL A 179 14.88 -6.81 18.25
CA VAL A 179 13.66 -6.04 17.99
C VAL A 179 14.00 -4.64 17.49
N ASP A 180 14.96 -3.97 18.11
CA ASP A 180 15.37 -2.62 17.71
C ASP A 180 15.87 -2.57 16.25
N GLU A 181 16.62 -3.58 15.80
CA GLU A 181 17.06 -3.69 14.40
C GLU A 181 15.89 -3.92 13.43
N MET A 182 14.87 -4.67 13.84
CA MET A 182 13.67 -4.90 13.01
C MET A 182 12.80 -3.65 12.85
N LEU A 183 12.84 -2.72 13.83
CA LEU A 183 12.06 -1.47 13.81
C LEU A 183 12.82 -0.26 13.27
N ALA A 184 14.14 -0.38 13.13
CA ALA A 184 15.00 0.70 12.74
C ALA A 184 14.82 1.13 11.27
N ASP A 185 15.42 2.27 10.92
CA ASP A 185 15.65 2.65 9.52
C ASP A 185 16.75 1.72 8.97
N ILE A 186 16.34 0.65 8.31
CA ILE A 186 17.24 -0.41 7.81
C ILE A 186 18.23 0.09 6.74
N ILE A 187 17.89 1.17 6.02
CA ILE A 187 18.80 1.84 5.07
C ILE A 187 19.91 2.53 5.85
N ALA A 188 19.55 3.31 6.88
CA ALA A 188 20.52 3.99 7.73
C ALA A 188 21.43 2.99 8.46
N LEU A 189 20.87 1.91 9.03
CA LEU A 189 21.64 0.87 9.70
C LEU A 189 22.68 0.24 8.75
N ALA A 190 22.26 -0.22 7.57
CA ALA A 190 23.15 -0.83 6.60
C ALA A 190 24.30 0.11 6.22
N ASN A 191 23.98 1.38 5.94
CA ASN A 191 24.98 2.38 5.56
C ASN A 191 25.96 2.77 6.68
N THR A 192 25.67 2.39 7.93
CA THR A 192 26.57 2.53 9.08
C THR A 192 27.37 1.26 9.41
N GLY A 193 27.23 0.20 8.61
CA GLY A 193 27.96 -1.05 8.75
C GLY A 193 27.23 -2.14 9.52
N ASN A 194 25.91 -2.01 9.72
CA ASN A 194 25.06 -3.09 10.21
C ASN A 194 24.01 -3.45 9.15
N GLU A 195 24.39 -4.33 8.23
CA GLU A 195 23.56 -4.71 7.09
C GLU A 195 22.61 -5.88 7.36
N SER A 196 22.66 -6.49 8.54
CA SER A 196 21.88 -7.70 8.87
C SER A 196 20.39 -7.49 8.67
N ALA A 197 19.83 -6.38 9.17
CA ALA A 197 18.42 -6.07 9.02
C ALA A 197 18.02 -5.89 7.54
N MET A 198 18.84 -5.17 6.77
CA MET A 198 18.61 -4.98 5.34
C MET A 198 18.65 -6.32 4.57
N LYS A 199 19.62 -7.18 4.85
CA LYS A 199 19.71 -8.52 4.23
C LYS A 199 18.47 -9.36 4.51
N ARG A 200 17.97 -9.35 5.76
CA ARG A 200 16.73 -10.08 6.12
C ARG A 200 15.51 -9.47 5.45
N ALA A 201 15.41 -8.14 5.39
CA ALA A 201 14.33 -7.46 4.69
C ALA A 201 14.27 -7.85 3.21
N LEU A 202 15.41 -7.80 2.51
CA LEU A 202 15.52 -8.22 1.09
C LEU A 202 15.19 -9.71 0.90
N ILE A 203 15.61 -10.59 1.81
CA ILE A 203 15.22 -12.01 1.77
C ILE A 203 13.71 -12.17 1.85
N LEU A 204 13.05 -11.45 2.77
CA LEU A 204 11.60 -11.52 2.96
C LEU A 204 10.87 -10.97 1.73
N GLU A 205 11.26 -9.80 1.25
CA GLU A 205 10.72 -9.14 0.05
C GLU A 205 10.82 -10.08 -1.16
N LYS A 206 12.02 -10.52 -1.53
CA LYS A 206 12.22 -11.35 -2.72
C LYS A 206 11.55 -12.72 -2.62
N SER A 207 11.42 -13.25 -1.41
CA SER A 207 10.65 -14.47 -1.19
C SER A 207 9.14 -14.23 -1.33
N ALA A 208 8.64 -13.07 -0.90
CA ALA A 208 7.24 -12.69 -1.08
C ALA A 208 6.88 -12.55 -2.55
N GLU A 209 7.72 -11.85 -3.32
CA GLU A 209 7.60 -11.69 -4.77
C GLU A 209 7.61 -13.04 -5.50
N ALA A 210 8.47 -13.97 -5.06
CA ALA A 210 8.58 -15.30 -5.66
C ALA A 210 7.37 -16.20 -5.38
N ILE A 211 6.94 -16.28 -4.11
CA ILE A 211 5.96 -17.28 -3.67
C ILE A 211 4.53 -16.79 -3.90
N TYR A 212 4.26 -15.50 -3.66
CA TYR A 212 2.94 -14.90 -3.80
C TYR A 212 3.01 -13.59 -4.61
N PRO A 213 3.37 -13.63 -5.90
CA PRO A 213 3.59 -12.44 -6.72
C PRO A 213 2.38 -11.49 -6.78
N GLY A 214 1.14 -12.02 -6.72
CA GLY A 214 -0.09 -11.23 -6.72
C GLY A 214 -0.57 -10.71 -5.36
N SER A 215 0.06 -11.12 -4.26
CA SER A 215 -0.31 -10.67 -2.91
C SER A 215 0.83 -10.96 -1.94
N THR A 216 1.82 -10.06 -1.89
CA THR A 216 2.97 -10.24 -0.99
C THR A 216 2.56 -10.28 0.48
N LEU A 217 1.45 -9.65 0.87
CA LEU A 217 0.89 -9.74 2.22
C LEU A 217 0.57 -11.20 2.63
N THR A 218 0.11 -12.02 1.67
CA THR A 218 -0.18 -13.45 1.91
C THR A 218 1.08 -14.23 2.27
N PHE A 219 2.24 -13.85 1.72
CA PHE A 219 3.52 -14.44 2.14
C PHE A 219 3.81 -14.17 3.61
N TYR A 220 3.71 -12.92 4.07
CA TYR A 220 4.00 -12.56 5.47
C TYR A 220 3.04 -13.24 6.45
N GLN A 221 1.75 -13.35 6.10
CA GLN A 221 0.76 -14.10 6.88
C GLN A 221 1.13 -15.58 7.01
N ALA A 222 1.49 -16.21 5.89
CA ALA A 222 1.88 -17.61 5.86
C ALA A 222 3.18 -17.85 6.64
N LEU A 223 4.19 -16.97 6.48
CA LEU A 223 5.45 -17.08 7.17
C LEU A 223 5.30 -16.89 8.68
N ALA A 224 4.51 -15.91 9.14
CA ALA A 224 4.21 -15.71 10.55
C ALA A 224 3.57 -16.98 11.16
N ALA A 225 2.60 -17.59 10.46
CA ALA A 225 1.97 -18.84 10.91
C ALA A 225 2.97 -20.00 10.96
N THR A 226 3.86 -20.10 9.98
CA THR A 226 4.93 -21.11 9.95
C THR A 226 5.93 -20.93 11.09
N ILE A 227 6.33 -19.69 11.41
CA ILE A 227 7.21 -19.35 12.55
C ILE A 227 6.60 -19.79 13.88
N VAL A 228 5.30 -19.54 14.10
CA VAL A 228 4.60 -20.00 15.32
C VAL A 228 4.82 -21.50 15.54
N SER A 229 4.76 -22.31 14.47
CA SER A 229 4.94 -23.76 14.53
C SER A 229 6.38 -24.28 14.37
N ALA A 230 7.36 -23.41 14.11
CA ALA A 230 8.73 -23.82 13.79
C ALA A 230 9.43 -24.58 14.93
N ALA A 231 10.31 -25.51 14.59
CA ALA A 231 11.19 -26.17 15.56
C ALA A 231 12.42 -25.31 15.85
N ASP A 232 13.12 -25.55 16.97
CA ASP A 232 14.34 -24.83 17.34
C ASP A 232 15.48 -24.97 16.31
N THR A 233 15.41 -25.98 15.43
CA THR A 233 16.39 -26.23 14.37
C THR A 233 16.02 -25.57 13.04
N ASP A 234 14.83 -24.99 12.93
CA ASP A 234 14.40 -24.32 11.71
C ASP A 234 15.13 -23.00 11.52
N THR A 235 15.45 -22.70 10.27
CA THR A 235 16.09 -21.46 9.85
C THR A 235 15.10 -20.64 9.02
N LEU A 236 15.38 -19.35 8.84
CA LEU A 236 14.59 -18.53 7.92
C LEU A 236 14.50 -19.17 6.51
N GLU A 237 15.62 -19.72 6.01
CA GLU A 237 15.65 -20.44 4.74
C GLU A 237 14.72 -21.66 4.75
N SER A 238 14.80 -22.53 5.78
CA SER A 238 13.96 -23.74 5.82
C SER A 238 12.47 -23.40 5.86
N LEU A 239 12.08 -22.37 6.61
CA LEU A 239 10.69 -21.94 6.76
C LEU A 239 10.15 -21.31 5.46
N ILE A 240 10.93 -20.47 4.79
CA ILE A 240 10.54 -19.91 3.48
C ILE A 240 10.39 -21.03 2.44
N LEU A 241 11.32 -21.99 2.39
CA LEU A 241 11.25 -23.10 1.45
C LEU A 241 10.06 -24.05 1.70
N GLN A 242 9.52 -24.11 2.93
CA GLN A 242 8.27 -24.84 3.20
C GLN A 242 7.08 -24.23 2.46
N LEU A 243 7.05 -22.90 2.33
CA LEU A 243 5.99 -22.15 1.62
C LEU A 243 6.15 -22.22 0.09
N ALA A 244 7.38 -22.40 -0.40
CA ALA A 244 7.68 -22.39 -1.81
C ALA A 244 7.21 -23.66 -2.55
N GLN A 245 6.73 -23.47 -3.78
CA GLN A 245 6.39 -24.58 -4.68
C GLN A 245 7.65 -25.41 -5.02
N PRO A 246 7.54 -26.75 -5.16
CA PRO A 246 8.71 -27.62 -5.29
C PRO A 246 9.70 -27.21 -6.38
N GLN A 247 9.22 -26.73 -7.52
CA GLN A 247 10.06 -26.36 -8.67
C GLN A 247 10.85 -25.07 -8.47
N MET A 248 10.50 -24.22 -7.49
CA MET A 248 11.19 -22.95 -7.22
C MET A 248 12.17 -23.04 -6.04
N ARG A 249 12.19 -24.16 -5.32
CA ARG A 249 12.94 -24.28 -4.05
C ARG A 249 14.44 -24.13 -4.22
N ASP A 250 15.00 -24.67 -5.30
CA ASP A 250 16.45 -24.61 -5.54
C ASP A 250 16.89 -23.18 -5.90
N ASP A 251 16.13 -22.52 -6.77
CA ASP A 251 16.38 -21.12 -7.15
C ASP A 251 16.19 -20.19 -5.95
N LEU A 252 15.11 -20.36 -5.18
CA LEU A 252 14.87 -19.55 -3.99
C LEU A 252 15.92 -19.79 -2.89
N SER A 253 16.37 -21.03 -2.69
CA SER A 253 17.49 -21.33 -1.78
C SER A 253 18.77 -20.62 -2.22
N THR A 254 19.04 -20.60 -3.53
CA THR A 254 20.19 -19.90 -4.11
C THR A 254 20.10 -18.40 -3.87
N LEU A 255 18.92 -17.80 -4.10
CA LEU A 255 18.66 -16.38 -3.85
C LEU A 255 18.88 -16.01 -2.38
N ILE A 256 18.24 -16.72 -1.45
CA ILE A 256 18.32 -16.48 -0.01
C ILE A 256 19.78 -16.52 0.46
N ARG A 257 20.53 -17.54 0.04
CA ARG A 257 21.94 -17.69 0.43
C ARG A 257 22.82 -16.61 -0.16
N THR A 258 22.55 -16.17 -1.39
CA THR A 258 23.30 -15.10 -2.05
C THR A 258 23.12 -13.78 -1.30
N ILE A 259 21.88 -13.40 -0.99
CA ILE A 259 21.60 -12.19 -0.20
C ILE A 259 22.22 -12.29 1.20
N GLY A 260 22.05 -13.43 1.87
CA GLY A 260 22.59 -13.65 3.22
C GLY A 260 24.12 -13.61 3.28
N ALA A 261 24.80 -14.10 2.24
CA ALA A 261 26.27 -14.13 2.16
C ALA A 261 26.88 -12.88 1.49
N SER A 262 26.06 -11.92 1.07
CA SER A 262 26.53 -10.70 0.41
C SER A 262 27.58 -9.96 1.26
N VAL A 263 28.62 -9.47 0.59
CA VAL A 263 29.68 -8.64 1.18
C VAL A 263 29.44 -7.14 0.97
N GLN A 264 28.33 -6.76 0.34
CA GLN A 264 27.98 -5.37 0.13
C GLN A 264 27.64 -4.70 1.47
N THR A 265 28.21 -3.53 1.71
CA THR A 265 28.01 -2.76 2.97
C THR A 265 27.14 -1.53 2.76
N ASN A 266 26.68 -1.29 1.54
CA ASN A 266 25.79 -0.19 1.20
C ASN A 266 24.41 -0.76 0.88
N SER A 267 23.37 -0.14 1.45
CA SER A 267 21.96 -0.53 1.27
C SER A 267 21.54 -0.69 -0.21
N TYR A 268 21.89 0.27 -1.07
CA TYR A 268 21.54 0.24 -2.49
C TYR A 268 22.32 -0.83 -3.24
N ALA A 269 23.60 -1.04 -2.90
CA ALA A 269 24.39 -2.12 -3.49
C ALA A 269 23.86 -3.51 -3.11
N LEU A 270 23.40 -3.68 -1.87
CA LEU A 270 22.74 -4.91 -1.41
C LEU A 270 21.44 -5.17 -2.16
N ALA A 271 20.57 -4.15 -2.26
CA ALA A 271 19.30 -4.25 -2.98
C ALA A 271 19.50 -4.55 -4.47
N ALA A 272 20.44 -3.86 -5.13
CA ALA A 272 20.78 -4.11 -6.52
C ALA A 272 21.31 -5.54 -6.76
N GLU A 273 22.13 -6.08 -5.86
CA GLU A 273 22.60 -7.47 -5.94
C GLU A 273 21.47 -8.48 -5.73
N ALA A 274 20.59 -8.24 -4.76
CA ALA A 274 19.42 -9.07 -4.51
C ALA A 274 18.50 -9.12 -5.73
N ARG A 275 18.17 -7.94 -6.31
CA ARG A 275 17.36 -7.82 -7.51
C ARG A 275 18.01 -8.49 -8.72
N ALA A 276 19.28 -8.21 -9.00
CA ALA A 276 19.99 -8.83 -10.12
C ALA A 276 20.06 -10.37 -9.99
N THR A 277 20.23 -10.87 -8.75
CA THR A 277 20.21 -12.31 -8.48
C THR A 277 18.81 -12.89 -8.75
N ALA A 278 17.76 -12.25 -8.26
CA ALA A 278 16.38 -12.67 -8.49
C ALA A 278 16.03 -12.70 -9.99
N GLU A 279 16.36 -11.64 -10.73
CA GLU A 279 16.20 -11.55 -12.19
C GLU A 279 16.93 -12.71 -12.90
N SER A 280 18.17 -13.01 -12.51
CA SER A 280 18.97 -14.10 -13.12
C SER A 280 18.37 -15.49 -12.89
N LEU A 281 17.55 -15.65 -11.86
CA LEU A 281 16.85 -16.88 -11.50
C LEU A 281 15.42 -16.92 -12.03
N GLY A 282 14.99 -15.90 -12.79
CA GLY A 282 13.60 -15.78 -13.28
C GLY A 282 12.59 -15.46 -12.17
N ILE A 283 13.06 -14.97 -11.02
CA ILE A 283 12.24 -14.48 -9.92
C ILE A 283 12.10 -12.97 -10.13
N ASP A 284 11.15 -12.59 -10.99
CA ASP A 284 10.80 -11.19 -11.23
C ASP A 284 9.29 -11.03 -11.05
N GLN A 285 8.87 -10.19 -10.11
CA GLN A 285 7.45 -10.10 -9.74
C GLN A 285 6.58 -9.69 -10.94
N GLN A 286 7.04 -8.78 -11.79
CA GLN A 286 6.28 -8.31 -12.96
C GLN A 286 6.11 -9.43 -13.99
N SER A 287 7.19 -10.14 -14.30
CA SER A 287 7.19 -11.31 -15.17
C SER A 287 6.31 -12.45 -14.62
N LEU A 288 6.36 -12.69 -13.30
CA LEU A 288 5.58 -13.72 -12.62
C LEU A 288 4.07 -13.38 -12.56
N LEU A 289 3.73 -12.10 -12.54
CA LEU A 289 2.35 -11.62 -12.69
C LEU A 289 1.84 -11.72 -14.13
N GLY A 290 2.75 -11.99 -15.07
CA GLY A 290 2.52 -11.97 -16.50
C GLY A 290 2.67 -10.55 -17.05
N GLU A 291 3.58 -10.38 -18.01
CA GLU A 291 3.27 -9.45 -19.09
C GLU A 291 1.97 -9.96 -19.72
N GLU A 292 0.92 -9.14 -19.80
CA GLU A 292 -0.09 -9.34 -20.84
C GLU A 292 0.68 -9.56 -22.16
N PRO A 293 0.66 -10.75 -22.78
CA PRO A 293 1.39 -10.97 -24.01
C PRO A 293 0.62 -10.25 -25.11
N GLY A 294 0.94 -8.98 -25.37
CA GLY A 294 0.49 -8.26 -26.56
C GLY A 294 -0.24 -6.92 -26.38
N ALA A 295 0.24 -6.00 -25.54
CA ALA A 295 -0.01 -4.59 -25.80
C ALA A 295 0.96 -4.07 -26.87
N GLU A 296 0.87 -4.61 -28.11
CA GLU A 296 1.15 -3.74 -29.26
C GLU A 296 0.30 -2.48 -29.06
N PRO A 297 0.81 -1.26 -29.35
CA PRO A 297 -0.05 -0.09 -29.38
C PRO A 297 -1.19 -0.46 -30.31
N GLN A 298 -2.41 -0.60 -29.79
CA GLN A 298 -3.56 -0.84 -30.64
C GLN A 298 -3.54 0.31 -31.64
N ALA A 299 -3.32 -0.02 -32.91
CA ALA A 299 -3.47 0.96 -33.97
C ALA A 299 -4.81 1.64 -33.70
N PRO A 300 -4.88 2.99 -33.71
CA PRO A 300 -6.11 3.69 -33.37
C PRO A 300 -7.27 3.03 -34.10
N ASP A 301 -8.33 2.65 -33.38
CA ASP A 301 -9.50 2.02 -33.97
C ASP A 301 -9.85 2.81 -35.23
N VAL A 302 -9.70 2.16 -36.40
CA VAL A 302 -10.14 2.76 -37.65
C VAL A 302 -11.62 3.03 -37.44
N PRO A 303 -12.09 4.29 -37.48
CA PRO A 303 -13.49 4.58 -37.30
C PRO A 303 -14.26 3.69 -38.26
N GLN A 304 -15.24 2.94 -37.74
CA GLN A 304 -16.10 2.16 -38.62
C GLN A 304 -16.59 3.09 -39.71
N ALA A 305 -16.39 2.70 -40.97
CA ALA A 305 -16.91 3.46 -42.09
C ALA A 305 -18.41 3.67 -41.81
N PRO A 306 -18.93 4.91 -41.88
CA PRO A 306 -20.33 5.15 -41.63
C PRO A 306 -21.16 4.18 -42.46
N ASP A 307 -22.16 3.53 -41.84
CA ASP A 307 -23.09 2.69 -42.58
C ASP A 307 -23.62 3.48 -43.77
N MET A 308 -23.47 2.89 -44.96
CA MET A 308 -23.89 3.55 -46.18
C MET A 308 -25.41 3.78 -46.06
N PRO A 309 -25.91 5.02 -46.28
CA PRO A 309 -27.33 5.28 -46.16
C PRO A 309 -28.10 4.33 -47.06
N ASP A 310 -29.17 3.72 -46.53
CA ASP A 310 -30.07 2.90 -47.33
C ASP A 310 -30.50 3.71 -48.56
N THR A 311 -30.39 3.08 -49.73
CA THR A 311 -30.85 3.70 -50.98
C THR A 311 -32.32 4.07 -50.82
N PRO A 312 -32.71 5.33 -51.09
CA PRO A 312 -34.11 5.74 -51.01
C PRO A 312 -34.97 4.85 -51.90
N GLU A 313 -36.09 4.35 -51.36
CA GLU A 313 -37.09 3.67 -52.17
C GLU A 313 -37.57 4.61 -53.28
N VAL A 314 -37.62 4.10 -54.51
CA VAL A 314 -38.11 4.87 -55.66
C VAL A 314 -39.60 5.14 -55.40
N PRO A 315 -40.05 6.41 -55.42
CA PRO A 315 -41.47 6.71 -55.25
C PRO A 315 -42.31 6.03 -56.32
N ASP A 316 -43.43 5.43 -55.92
CA ASP A 316 -44.40 4.86 -56.86
C ASP A 316 -44.82 5.92 -57.88
N THR A 317 -44.88 5.52 -59.15
CA THR A 317 -45.34 6.40 -60.23
C THR A 317 -46.78 6.84 -59.96
N PRO A 318 -47.10 8.15 -60.01
CA PRO A 318 -48.46 8.62 -59.84
C PRO A 318 -49.41 8.01 -60.86
N ASP A 319 -50.59 7.60 -60.40
CA ASP A 319 -51.67 7.13 -61.29
C ASP A 319 -52.04 8.23 -62.30
N MET A 320 -52.21 7.83 -63.56
CA MET A 320 -52.61 8.74 -64.62
C MET A 320 -53.99 9.36 -64.33
N PRO A 321 -54.16 10.68 -64.53
CA PRO A 321 -55.45 11.32 -64.35
C PRO A 321 -56.46 10.76 -65.34
N GLN A 322 -57.67 10.48 -64.84
CA GLN A 322 -58.80 10.06 -65.66
C GLN A 322 -59.11 11.14 -66.70
N THR A 323 -59.21 10.74 -67.97
CA THR A 323 -59.57 11.66 -69.05
C THR A 323 -60.99 12.19 -68.85
N PRO A 324 -61.23 13.52 -68.95
CA PRO A 324 -62.57 14.08 -68.86
C PRO A 324 -63.49 13.52 -69.94
N SER A 325 -64.70 13.13 -69.57
CA SER A 325 -65.75 12.75 -70.52
C SER A 325 -66.11 13.96 -71.39
N VAL A 326 -66.21 13.76 -72.70
CA VAL A 326 -66.59 14.79 -73.66
C VAL A 326 -68.04 15.21 -73.39
N PRO A 327 -68.36 16.52 -73.30
CA PRO A 327 -69.74 16.98 -73.14
C PRO A 327 -70.63 16.57 -74.32
N ASP A 328 -71.84 16.12 -74.04
CA ASP A 328 -72.86 15.85 -75.05
C ASP A 328 -73.21 17.13 -75.83
N MET A 329 -73.18 17.02 -77.15
CA MET A 329 -73.42 18.13 -78.06
C MET A 329 -74.91 18.53 -78.05
N PRO A 330 -75.25 19.83 -78.10
CA PRO A 330 -76.65 20.27 -78.13
C PRO A 330 -77.39 19.71 -79.34
N GLY A 331 -78.58 19.16 -79.11
CA GLY A 331 -79.52 18.82 -80.17
C GLY A 331 -79.87 20.06 -81.00
N THR A 332 -79.83 19.93 -82.32
CA THR A 332 -80.20 20.98 -83.28
C THR A 332 -81.64 21.45 -83.09
N PRO A 333 -81.95 22.75 -83.27
CA PRO A 333 -83.33 23.22 -83.32
C PRO A 333 -84.05 22.64 -84.55
N GLY A 334 -85.15 21.94 -84.33
CA GLY A 334 -86.11 21.61 -85.38
C GLY A 334 -87.01 22.81 -85.67
N MET A 335 -87.28 23.03 -86.96
CA MET A 335 -88.17 24.06 -87.51
C MET A 335 -89.64 23.84 -87.16
#